data_AF-A0A1V5LNJ9-F1
#
_entry.id   AF-A0A1V5LNJ9-F1
#
_cell.length_a   1.000
_cell.length_b   1.000
_cell.length_c   1.000
_cell.angle_alpha   90.00
_cell.angle_beta   90.00
_cell.angle_gamma   90.00
#
_symmetry.space_group_name_H-M   'P 1'
#
loop_
_entity.id
_entity.type
_entity.pdbx_description
1 polymer ?
#
loop_
_entity_poly.entity_id
_entity_poly.type
_entity_poly.pdbx_seq_one_letter_code
_entity_poly.pdbx_strand_id
1 'polypeptide(L)'
;MRIKDGTFTGGNAIFAAADLLNDKGALIQSLYDARKEPLKLAGILGWPTVWGMLGGTLTIVELEAVATRIMDAPIKAIITPYPEIGFDVDKPADAEAVERALRNGVAP
;
A
#
# COMPACT_ATOMS: atom_id res chain seq x y z
N MET A 1 9.15 2.95 -0.59
CA MET A 1 9.88 1.68 -0.46
C MET A 1 10.71 1.44 -1.71
N ARG A 2 12.01 1.17 -1.56
CA ARG A 2 12.88 0.79 -2.67
C ARG A 2 12.95 -0.73 -2.78
N ILE A 3 12.73 -1.24 -3.98
CA ILE A 3 12.75 -2.66 -4.34
C ILE A 3 13.50 -2.83 -5.66
N LYS A 4 13.70 -4.06 -6.13
CA LYS A 4 14.40 -4.34 -7.41
C LYS A 4 13.70 -3.74 -8.62
N ASP A 5 12.37 -3.70 -8.61
CA ASP A 5 11.56 -3.18 -9.72
C ASP A 5 11.47 -1.64 -9.74
N GLY A 6 12.03 -0.96 -8.73
CA GLY A 6 12.01 0.50 -8.65
C GLY A 6 11.72 1.03 -7.25
N THR A 7 11.28 2.30 -7.19
CA THR A 7 10.89 2.95 -5.94
C THR A 7 9.41 3.30 -6.01
N PHE A 8 8.64 2.78 -5.05
CA PHE A 8 7.19 2.92 -5.03
C PHE A 8 6.70 3.37 -3.65
N THR A 9 5.50 3.92 -3.60
CA THR A 9 4.75 4.16 -2.36
C THR A 9 3.35 3.56 -2.52
N GLY A 10 2.67 3.33 -1.40
CA GLY A 10 1.25 2.97 -1.43
C GLY A 10 0.41 4.16 -1.89
N GLY A 11 -0.65 3.88 -2.64
CA GLY A 11 -1.73 4.83 -2.90
C GLY A 11 -2.86 4.71 -1.88
N ASN A 12 -3.86 5.57 -2.01
CA ASN A 12 -5.02 5.63 -1.12
C ASN A 12 -6.27 4.92 -1.70
N ALA A 13 -6.08 4.03 -2.67
CA ALA A 13 -7.16 3.29 -3.33
C ALA A 13 -6.88 1.79 -3.37
N ILE A 14 -7.95 1.01 -3.27
CA ILE A 14 -7.94 -0.45 -3.46
C ILE A 14 -9.05 -0.84 -4.43
N PHE A 15 -8.79 -1.86 -5.25
CA PHE A 15 -9.80 -2.47 -6.12
C PHE A 15 -9.95 -3.94 -5.75
N ALA A 16 -11.14 -4.33 -5.31
CA ALA A 16 -11.40 -5.68 -4.82
C ALA A 16 -12.85 -6.08 -5.09
N ALA A 17 -13.08 -7.38 -5.24
CA ALA A 17 -14.42 -7.92 -5.32
C ALA A 17 -15.10 -7.83 -3.94
N ALA A 18 -16.39 -7.48 -3.91
CA ALA A 18 -17.12 -7.20 -2.67
C ALA A 18 -17.27 -8.46 -1.79
N ASP A 19 -17.44 -9.62 -2.40
CA ASP A 19 -17.47 -10.93 -1.75
C ASP A 19 -16.15 -11.24 -1.05
N LEU A 20 -15.01 -10.97 -1.68
CA LEU A 20 -13.69 -11.13 -1.07
C LEU A 20 -13.54 -10.24 0.18
N LEU A 21 -13.97 -8.98 0.12
CA LEU A 21 -13.89 -8.06 1.26
C LEU A 21 -14.76 -8.53 2.43
N ASN A 22 -15.95 -9.07 2.14
CA ASN A 22 -16.84 -9.62 3.15
C ASN A 22 -16.28 -10.89 3.80
N ASP A 23 -15.74 -11.81 2.99
CA ASP A 23 -15.12 -13.06 3.48
C ASP A 23 -13.87 -12.78 4.35
N LYS A 24 -13.03 -11.84 3.92
CA LYS A 24 -11.75 -11.53 4.59
C LYS A 24 -11.86 -10.43 5.66
N GLY A 25 -13.07 -9.97 6.00
CA GLY A 25 -13.28 -8.84 6.89
C GLY A 25 -12.59 -8.98 8.26
N ALA A 26 -12.68 -10.16 8.89
CA ALA A 26 -12.04 -10.41 10.19
C ALA A 26 -10.50 -10.37 10.10
N LEU A 27 -9.94 -10.95 9.03
CA LEU A 27 -8.49 -10.88 8.77
C LEU A 27 -8.05 -9.44 8.55
N ILE A 28 -8.74 -8.70 7.67
CA ILE A 28 -8.44 -7.28 7.38
C ILE A 28 -8.48 -6.46 8.67
N GLN A 29 -9.49 -6.66 9.51
CA GLN A 29 -9.59 -5.97 10.80
C GLN A 29 -8.40 -6.31 11.70
N SER A 30 -8.01 -7.58 11.81
CA SER A 30 -6.85 -7.98 12.63
C SER A 30 -5.54 -7.37 12.15
N LEU A 31 -5.35 -7.23 10.83
CA LEU A 31 -4.18 -6.57 10.23
C LEU A 31 -4.19 -5.06 10.52
N TYR A 32 -5.37 -4.44 10.43
CA TYR A 32 -5.55 -3.03 10.72
C TYR A 32 -5.29 -2.70 12.20
N ASP A 33 -5.77 -3.54 13.12
CA ASP A 33 -5.52 -3.37 14.56
C ASP A 33 -4.02 -3.50 14.86
N ALA A 34 -3.34 -4.40 14.16
CA ALA A 34 -1.88 -4.57 14.24
C ALA A 34 -1.07 -3.49 13.51
N ARG A 35 -1.69 -2.48 12.86
CA ARG A 35 -0.97 -1.50 12.01
C ARG A 35 0.13 -0.70 12.73
N LYS A 36 0.04 -0.59 14.06
CA LYS A 36 1.04 0.09 14.91
C LYS A 36 1.93 -0.90 15.69
N GLU A 37 1.82 -2.19 15.40
CA GLU A 37 2.56 -3.29 16.05
C GLU A 37 3.57 -3.92 15.07
N PRO A 38 4.73 -3.29 14.82
CA PRO A 38 5.65 -3.69 13.75
C PRO A 38 6.17 -5.13 13.88
N LEU A 39 6.41 -5.62 15.10
CA LEU A 39 6.87 -7.00 15.34
C LEU A 39 5.78 -8.04 14.99
N LYS A 40 4.51 -7.72 15.26
CA LYS A 40 3.37 -8.58 14.94
C LYS A 40 3.14 -8.65 13.45
N LEU A 41 3.19 -7.50 12.76
CA LEU A 41 3.14 -7.44 11.31
C LEU A 41 4.33 -8.18 10.66
N ALA A 42 5.53 -8.06 11.21
CA ALA A 42 6.69 -8.80 10.73
C ALA A 42 6.50 -10.32 10.80
N GLY A 43 5.88 -10.83 11.87
CA GLY A 43 5.50 -12.23 12.00
C GLY A 43 4.49 -12.69 10.94
N ILE A 44 3.52 -11.84 10.59
CA ILE A 44 2.50 -12.13 9.56
C ILE A 44 3.11 -12.12 8.15
N LEU A 45 3.88 -11.07 7.84
CA LEU A 45 4.59 -10.90 6.56
C LEU A 45 5.66 -11.96 6.34
N GLY A 46 6.26 -12.45 7.42
CA GLY A 46 7.41 -13.34 7.43
C GLY A 46 8.73 -12.57 7.48
N TRP A 47 9.64 -13.01 8.36
CA TRP A 47 10.96 -12.40 8.51
C TRP A 47 11.78 -12.28 7.22
N PRO A 48 11.78 -13.26 6.29
CA PRO A 48 12.48 -13.11 5.00
C PRO A 48 11.99 -11.90 4.20
N THR A 49 10.68 -11.64 4.20
CA THR A 49 10.07 -10.47 3.56
C THR A 49 10.57 -9.18 4.19
N VAL A 50 10.62 -9.11 5.52
CA VAL A 50 11.07 -7.91 6.24
C VAL A 50 12.54 -7.63 5.94
N TRP A 51 13.41 -8.64 5.99
CA TRP A 51 14.83 -8.48 5.66
C TRP A 51 15.02 -8.07 4.20
N GLY A 52 14.25 -8.65 3.28
CA GLY A 52 14.27 -8.26 1.88
C GLY A 52 13.80 -6.82 1.65
N MET A 53 12.79 -6.36 2.39
CA MET A 53 12.28 -5.00 2.32
C MET A 53 13.32 -3.99 2.81
N LEU A 54 13.98 -4.28 3.94
CA LEU A 54 15.05 -3.43 4.48
C LEU A 54 16.27 -3.38 3.55
N GLY A 55 16.60 -4.52 2.92
CA GLY A 55 17.69 -4.62 1.94
C GLY A 55 17.35 -4.12 0.54
N GLY A 56 16.08 -3.81 0.26
CA GLY A 56 15.60 -3.45 -1.08
C GLY A 56 15.77 -4.56 -2.13
N THR A 57 15.81 -5.83 -1.70
CA THR A 57 16.07 -6.99 -2.56
C THR A 57 14.82 -7.68 -3.07
N LEU A 58 13.65 -7.27 -2.56
CA LEU A 58 12.35 -7.80 -3.00
C LEU A 58 12.00 -7.34 -4.41
N THR A 59 11.10 -8.09 -5.02
CA THR A 59 10.38 -7.76 -6.24
C THR A 59 8.89 -7.59 -5.94
N ILE A 60 8.16 -6.94 -6.84
CA ILE A 60 6.70 -6.84 -6.81
C ILE A 60 6.08 -8.24 -6.81
N VAL A 61 6.60 -9.17 -7.62
CA VAL A 61 6.09 -10.55 -7.69
C VAL A 61 6.22 -11.27 -6.35
N GLU A 62 7.34 -11.10 -5.63
CA GLU A 62 7.52 -11.67 -4.30
C GLU A 62 6.56 -11.04 -3.28
N LEU A 63 6.35 -9.73 -3.34
CA LEU A 63 5.40 -9.02 -2.48
C LEU A 63 3.95 -9.45 -2.74
N GLU A 64 3.58 -9.63 -4.01
CA GLU A 64 2.27 -10.16 -4.42
C GLU A 64 2.06 -11.58 -3.90
N ALA A 65 3.09 -12.43 -3.93
CA ALA A 65 3.02 -13.79 -3.39
C ALA A 65 2.82 -13.78 -1.87
N VAL A 66 3.50 -12.89 -1.14
CA VAL A 66 3.29 -12.70 0.31
C VAL A 66 1.86 -12.22 0.59
N ALA A 67 1.37 -11.22 -0.14
CA ALA A 67 0.02 -10.71 0.03
C ALA A 67 -1.04 -11.78 -0.31
N THR A 68 -0.83 -12.53 -1.39
CA THR A 68 -1.69 -13.66 -1.79
C THR A 68 -1.73 -14.74 -0.72
N ARG A 69 -0.60 -15.08 -0.11
CA ARG A 69 -0.53 -16.04 1.01
C ARG A 69 -1.28 -15.56 2.25
N ILE A 70 -1.18 -14.27 2.59
CA ILE A 70 -1.85 -13.70 3.77
C ILE A 70 -3.35 -13.65 3.54
N MET A 71 -3.78 -13.15 2.37
CA MET A 71 -5.18 -12.96 2.04
C MET A 71 -5.87 -14.24 1.60
N ASP A 72 -5.12 -15.30 1.28
CA ASP A 72 -5.62 -16.55 0.67
C ASP A 72 -6.52 -16.26 -0.56
N ALA A 73 -6.07 -15.33 -1.38
CA ALA A 73 -6.76 -14.83 -2.57
C ALA A 73 -5.77 -14.20 -3.55
N PRO A 74 -6.03 -14.17 -4.86
CA PRO A 74 -5.15 -13.51 -5.82
C PRO A 74 -5.00 -12.01 -5.53
N ILE A 75 -3.79 -11.57 -5.21
CA ILE A 75 -3.48 -10.15 -4.99
C ILE A 75 -2.46 -9.67 -6.02
N LYS A 76 -2.69 -8.47 -6.58
CA LYS A 76 -1.81 -7.81 -7.54
C LYS A 76 -1.57 -6.36 -7.19
N ALA A 77 -0.37 -5.88 -7.46
CA ALA A 77 -0.05 -4.45 -7.37
C ALA A 77 -0.46 -3.75 -8.66
N ILE A 78 -1.16 -2.62 -8.54
CA ILE A 78 -1.47 -1.74 -9.67
C ILE A 78 -0.42 -0.63 -9.69
N ILE A 79 0.54 -0.73 -10.62
CA ILE A 79 1.53 0.32 -10.84
C ILE A 79 0.88 1.45 -11.64
N THR A 80 0.95 2.67 -11.13
CA THR A 80 0.31 3.83 -11.73
C THR A 80 1.30 4.99 -11.84
N PRO A 81 1.32 5.72 -12.98
CA PRO A 81 2.13 6.92 -13.15
C PRO A 81 1.50 8.17 -12.51
N TYR A 82 0.30 8.05 -11.92
CA TYR A 82 -0.48 9.13 -11.34
C TYR A 82 -0.19 9.27 -9.84
N PRO A 83 0.77 10.12 -9.41
CA PRO A 83 1.15 10.27 -8.00
C PRO A 83 0.03 10.83 -7.12
N GLU A 84 -0.94 11.53 -7.71
CA GLU A 84 -2.10 12.12 -7.02
C GLU A 84 -2.93 11.08 -6.26
N ILE A 85 -2.89 9.80 -6.66
CA ILE A 85 -3.60 8.72 -5.97
C ILE A 85 -3.05 8.44 -4.56
N GLY A 86 -1.81 8.83 -4.27
CA GLY A 86 -1.15 8.64 -2.98
C GLY A 86 -0.94 9.94 -2.20
N PHE A 87 -1.38 11.08 -2.74
CA PHE A 87 -1.28 12.36 -2.05
C PHE A 87 -2.46 12.52 -1.09
N ASP A 88 -2.17 12.78 0.18
CA ASP A 88 -3.16 13.06 1.22
C ASP A 88 -2.96 14.48 1.79
N VAL A 89 -4.03 15.09 2.28
CA VAL A 89 -4.01 16.45 2.83
C VAL A 89 -3.96 16.37 4.36
N ASP A 90 -2.77 16.13 4.88
CA ASP A 90 -2.55 15.94 6.33
C ASP A 90 -2.22 17.24 7.08
N LYS A 91 -1.61 18.22 6.40
CA LYS A 91 -1.11 19.46 7.02
C LYS A 91 -1.77 20.70 6.41
N PRO A 92 -1.82 21.82 7.16
CA PRO A 92 -2.33 23.09 6.62
C PRO A 92 -1.64 23.54 5.33
N ALA A 93 -0.32 23.32 5.21
CA ALA A 93 0.44 23.64 4.00
C ALA A 93 0.00 22.82 2.77
N ASP A 94 -0.47 21.59 2.98
CA ASP A 94 -0.97 20.72 1.91
C ASP A 94 -2.30 21.26 1.38
N ALA A 95 -3.17 21.74 2.27
CA ALA A 95 -4.44 22.36 1.89
C ALA A 95 -4.22 23.62 1.05
N GLU A 96 -3.29 24.49 1.44
CA GLU A 96 -2.93 25.66 0.63
C GLU A 96 -2.40 25.28 -0.76
N ALA A 97 -1.61 24.21 -0.85
CA ALA A 97 -1.08 23.72 -2.12
C ALA A 97 -2.20 23.21 -3.04
N VAL A 98 -3.14 22.43 -2.50
CA VAL A 98 -4.32 21.94 -3.23
C VAL A 98 -5.22 23.10 -3.67
N GLU A 99 -5.49 24.08 -2.80
CA GLU A 99 -6.29 25.25 -3.16
C GLU A 99 -5.67 26.04 -4.30
N ARG A 100 -4.33 26.24 -4.28
CA ARG A 100 -3.61 26.90 -5.38
C ARG A 100 -3.73 26.09 -6.68
N ALA A 101 -3.57 24.77 -6.61
CA ALA A 101 -3.68 23.90 -7.78
C ALA A 101 -5.08 23.91 -8.39
N LEU A 102 -6.13 23.86 -7.56
CA LEU A 102 -7.53 23.92 -8.00
C LEU A 102 -7.89 25.28 -8.62
N ARG A 103 -7.39 26.38 -8.05
CA ARG A 103 -7.62 27.74 -8.60
C ARG A 103 -6.93 27.97 -9.94
N ASN A 104 -5.72 27.43 -10.12
CA ASN A 104 -4.92 27.65 -11.33
C ASN A 104 -5.24 26.63 -12.45
N GLY A 105 -6.09 25.64 -12.17
CA GLY A 105 -6.28 24.48 -13.02
C GLY A 105 -5.14 23.48 -12.83
N VAL A 106 -5.50 22.21 -12.59
CA VAL A 106 -4.52 21.12 -12.59
C VAL A 106 -4.26 20.78 -14.05
N ALA A 107 -3.05 21.04 -14.55
CA ALA A 107 -2.65 20.54 -15.85
C ALA A 107 -2.71 18.99 -15.83
N PRO A 108 -3.28 18.36 -16.87
CA PRO A 108 -3.47 16.90 -16.92
C PRO A 108 -2.15 16.14 -16.93
#